data_AF-A0A3D8X2V1-F1
#
_entry.id   AF-A0A3D8X2V1-F1
#
_cell.length_a   1.000
_cell.length_b   1.000
_cell.length_c   1.000
_cell.angle_alpha   90.00
_cell.angle_beta   90.00
_cell.angle_gamma   90.00
#
_symmetry.space_group_name_H-M   'P 1'
#
loop_
_entity.id
_entity.type
_entity.pdbx_description
1 polymer ?
#
loop_
_entity_poly.entity_id
_entity_poly.type
_entity_poly.pdbx_seq_one_letter_code
_entity_poly.pdbx_strand_id
1 'polypeptide(L)' 'MFFTSKIFYHWHRIRLAFLELLIEGCVDQKIKNKLKSKINYHKQKMREYQKTNFNLLERGK' A
#
# COMPACT_ATOMS: atom_id res chain seq x y z
N MET A 1 6.58 2.32 19.45
CA MET A 1 6.38 1.10 18.64
C MET A 1 6.74 1.40 17.17
N PHE A 2 8.02 1.64 16.85
CA PHE A 2 8.46 2.15 15.54
C PHE A 2 8.86 1.05 14.53
N PHE A 3 9.23 -0.13 15.01
CA PHE A 3 9.65 -1.25 14.15
C PHE A 3 8.48 -1.83 13.34
N THR A 4 7.29 -1.88 13.93
CA THR A 4 6.08 -2.38 13.26
C THR A 4 5.65 -1.46 12.12
N SER A 5 5.90 -0.16 12.24
CA SER A 5 5.61 0.87 11.24
C SER A 5 6.39 0.66 9.93
N LYS A 6 7.71 0.46 10.02
CA LYS A 6 8.56 0.22 8.83
C LYS A 6 8.22 -1.11 8.14
N ILE A 7 8.00 -2.17 8.92
CA ILE A 7 7.62 -3.49 8.40
C ILE A 7 6.26 -3.42 7.70
N PHE A 8 5.28 -2.74 8.31
CA PHE A 8 3.97 -2.51 7.72
C PHE A 8 4.07 -1.81 6.36
N TYR A 9 4.85 -0.73 6.27
CA TYR A 9 5.04 -0.02 5.01
C TYR A 9 5.67 -0.90 3.93
N HIS A 10 6.73 -1.64 4.27
CA HIS A 10 7.41 -2.53 3.33
C HIS A 10 6.51 -3.67 2.86
N TRP A 11 5.73 -4.27 3.77
CA TRP A 11 4.73 -5.27 3.42
C TRP A 11 3.73 -4.74 2.40
N HIS A 12 3.18 -3.54 2.65
CA HIS A 12 2.22 -2.92 1.73
C HIS A 12 2.83 -2.65 0.36
N ARG A 13 4.09 -2.20 0.32
CA ARG A 13 4.84 -1.94 -0.91
C ARG A 13 5.09 -3.22 -1.72
N ILE A 14 5.57 -4.29 -1.07
CA ILE A 14 5.80 -5.59 -1.74
C ILE A 14 4.48 -6.16 -2.25
N ARG A 15 3.43 -6.13 -1.41
CA ARG A 15 2.10 -6.64 -1.77
C ARG A 15 1.50 -5.88 -2.94
N LEU A 16 1.70 -4.56 -2.98
CA LEU A 16 1.25 -3.71 -4.07
C LEU A 16 1.94 -4.08 -5.39
N ALA A 17 3.27 -4.17 -5.40
CA ALA A 17 4.03 -4.55 -6.59
C ALA A 17 3.60 -5.92 -7.15
N PHE A 18 3.37 -6.90 -6.27
CA PHE A 18 2.84 -8.20 -6.66
C PHE A 18 1.44 -8.10 -7.31
N LEU A 19 0.54 -7.30 -6.75
CA LEU A 19 -0.82 -7.14 -7.31
C LEU A 19 -0.81 -6.39 -8.64
N GLU A 20 0.10 -5.42 -8.82
CA GLU A 20 0.29 -4.68 -10.07
C GLU A 20 0.83 -5.60 -11.18
N LEU A 21 1.75 -6.51 -10.87
CA LEU A 21 2.18 -7.56 -11.80
C LEU A 21 1.05 -8.55 -12.12
N LEU A 22 0.29 -8.98 -11.10
CA LEU A 22 -0.78 -9.96 -11.29
C LEU A 22 -1.92 -9.42 -12.16
N ILE A 23 -2.24 -8.12 -12.06
CA ILE A 23 -3.33 -7.52 -12.85
C ILE A 23 -2.94 -7.31 -14.32
N GLU A 24 -1.66 -7.08 -14.60
CA GLU A 24 -1.12 -6.90 -15.96
C GLU A 24 -1.36 -8.14 -16.82
N GLY A 25 -1.14 -9.33 -16.26
CA GLY A 25 -1.40 -10.61 -16.93
C GLY A 25 -2.83 -11.14 -16.79
N CYS A 26 -3.73 -10.43 -16.11
CA CYS A 26 -5.08 -10.92 -15.88
C CYS A 26 -5.94 -10.75 -17.14
N VAL A 27 -6.74 -11.76 -17.50
CA VAL A 27 -7.69 -11.68 -18.63
C VAL A 27 -9.14 -11.58 -18.12
N ASP A 28 -9.44 -12.18 -16.98
CA ASP A 28 -10.76 -12.15 -16.35
C ASP A 28 -11.10 -10.77 -15.76
N GLN A 29 -12.18 -10.15 -16.24
CA GLN A 29 -12.60 -8.82 -15.84
C GLN A 29 -13.10 -8.75 -14.38
N LYS A 30 -13.75 -9.80 -13.88
CA LYS A 30 -14.24 -9.88 -12.51
C LYS A 30 -13.07 -9.97 -11.53
N ILE A 31 -12.04 -10.73 -11.89
CA ILE A 31 -10.79 -10.82 -11.13
C ILE A 31 -10.03 -9.49 -11.22
N LYS A 32 -9.91 -8.86 -12.40
CA LYS A 32 -9.32 -7.52 -12.53
C LYS A 32 -9.94 -6.51 -11.59
N ASN A 33 -11.28 -6.44 -11.52
CA ASN A 33 -11.96 -5.50 -10.63
C ASN A 33 -11.64 -5.77 -9.15
N LYS A 34 -11.59 -7.03 -8.73
CA LYS A 34 -11.16 -7.39 -7.36
C LYS A 34 -9.70 -6.99 -7.09
N LEU A 35 -8.81 -7.17 -8.06
CA LEU A 35 -7.40 -6.78 -7.95
C LEU A 35 -7.26 -5.26 -7.87
N LYS A 36 -7.99 -4.49 -8.67
CA LYS A 36 -8.02 -3.01 -8.58
C LYS A 36 -8.43 -2.54 -7.19
N SER A 37 -9.46 -3.13 -6.60
CA SER A 37 -9.87 -2.79 -5.23
C SER A 37 -8.78 -3.07 -4.20
N LYS A 38 -8.08 -4.21 -4.31
CA LYS A 38 -6.94 -4.54 -3.44
C LYS A 38 -5.76 -3.58 -3.65
N ILE A 39 -5.42 -3.27 -4.89
CA ILE A 39 -4.39 -2.28 -5.23
C ILE A 39 -4.70 -0.93 -4.57
N ASN A 40 -5.95 -0.45 -4.70
CA ASN A 40 -6.36 0.82 -4.12
C ASN A 40 -6.27 0.82 -2.59
N TYR A 41 -6.66 -0.29 -1.95
CA TYR A 41 -6.49 -0.47 -0.50
C TYR A 41 -5.02 -0.33 -0.07
N HIS A 42 -4.08 -1.01 -0.74
CA HIS A 42 -2.66 -0.91 -0.36
C HIS A 42 -2.10 0.49 -0.64
N LYS A 43 -2.46 1.13 -1.76
CA LYS A 43 -2.10 2.54 -2.04
C LYS A 43 -2.60 3.47 -0.96
N GLN A 44 -3.85 3.31 -0.52
CA GLN A 44 -4.42 4.11 0.57
C GLN A 44 -3.65 3.92 1.88
N LYS A 45 -3.37 2.67 2.29
CA LYS A 45 -2.62 2.39 3.52
C LYS A 45 -1.20 2.97 3.51
N MET A 46 -0.53 2.97 2.36
CA MET A 46 0.77 3.62 2.22
C MET A 46 0.68 5.15 2.33
N ARG A 47 -0.37 5.77 1.77
CA ARG A 47 -0.62 7.21 1.92
C ARG A 47 -0.92 7.61 3.36
N GLU A 48 -1.74 6.83 4.06
CA GLU A 48 -2.02 7.02 5.49
C GLU A 48 -0.72 6.97 6.29
N TYR A 49 0.13 5.96 6.05
CA TYR A 49 1.43 5.84 6.69
C TYR A 49 2.32 7.07 6.46
N GLN A 50 2.43 7.54 5.21
CA GLN A 50 3.24 8.70 4.86
C GLN A 50 2.73 9.98 5.55
N LYS A 51 1.41 10.20 5.56
CA LYS A 51 0.79 11.34 6.27
C LYS A 51 1.10 11.31 7.77
N THR A 52 0.97 10.15 8.41
CA THR A 52 1.27 10.00 9.85
C THR A 52 2.75 10.30 10.14
N ASN A 53 3.68 9.83 9.31
CA ASN A 53 5.10 10.08 9.51
C ASN A 53 5.49 11.55 9.23
N PHE A 54 4.88 12.19 8.23
CA PHE A 54 5.09 13.61 7.95
C PHE A 54 4.64 14.50 9.13
N ASN A 55 3.45 14.23 9.67
CA ASN A 55 2.91 14.98 10.82
C ASN A 55 3.72 14.78 12.12
N LEU A 56 4.43 13.65 12.26
CA LEU A 56 5.34 13.41 13.39
C LEU A 56 6.66 14.20 13.26
N LEU A 57 7.11 14.47 12.04
CA LEU A 57 8.29 15.31 11.76
C LEU A 57 8.04 16.79 12.04
N GLU A 58 6.82 17.27 11.79
CA GLU A 58 6.41 18.67 12.03
C GLU A 58 6.19 18.97 13.52
N ARG A 59 5.77 17.99 14.33
CA ARG A 59 5.58 18.15 15.79
C ARG A 59 6.86 18.04 16.63
N GLY A 60 7.98 17.67 16.01
CA GLY A 60 9.28 17.56 16.66
C GLY A 60 10.20 18.76 16.45
N LYS A 61 9.69 19.86 15.88
CA LYS A 61 10.38 21.14 15.71
C LYS A 61 9.78 22.19 16.64
#